data_AF-A0A7R9W520-F1
#
_entry.id   AF-A0A7R9W520-F1
#
_cell.length_a   1.000
_cell.length_b   1.000
_cell.length_c   1.000
_cell.angle_alpha   90.00
_cell.angle_beta   90.00
_cell.angle_gamma   90.00
#
_symmetry.space_group_name_H-M   'P 1'
#
loop_
_entity.id
_entity.type
_entity.pdbx_description
1 polymer ?
#
loop_
_entity_poly.entity_id
_entity_poly.type
_entity_poly.pdbx_seq_one_letter_code
_entity_poly.pdbx_strand_id
1 'polypeptide(L)'
;VKRPHDTIWVHDYHLTLLPKMLHDAELAAQMPSQPQGRTIQMVYFLHIPFPTSQVFRELEHGEEILEGMLHADVVGFHSFDYARHFLNASKRILGLTYESLVGGLIGVRYRGKKIL
;
A
#
# COMPACT_ATOMS: atom_id res chain seq x y z
N VAL A 1 -22.36 -3.04 0.64
CA VAL A 1 -22.69 -1.60 0.60
C VAL A 1 -21.37 -0.84 0.73
N LYS A 2 -20.94 -0.15 -0.33
CA LYS A 2 -19.76 0.74 -0.38
C LYS A 2 -20.28 2.10 -0.84
N ARG A 3 -19.97 3.18 -0.14
CA ARG A 3 -20.39 4.55 -0.48
C ARG A 3 -19.16 5.39 -0.82
N PRO A 4 -19.33 6.47 -1.60
CA PRO A 4 -18.28 7.47 -1.77
C PRO A 4 -17.80 7.97 -0.41
N HIS A 5 -16.49 8.17 -0.26
CA HIS A 5 -15.81 8.64 0.96
C HIS A 5 -15.80 7.67 2.14
N ASP A 6 -16.20 6.41 1.96
CA ASP A 6 -15.94 5.39 2.97
C ASP A 6 -14.42 5.12 3.09
N THR A 7 -13.97 4.86 4.30
CA THR A 7 -12.61 4.36 4.59
C THR A 7 -12.66 2.85 4.72
N ILE A 8 -11.80 2.17 3.96
CA ILE A 8 -11.64 0.72 4.02
C ILE A 8 -10.34 0.42 4.78
N TRP A 9 -10.44 -0.30 5.89
CA TRP A 9 -9.27 -0.76 6.64
C TRP A 9 -9.06 -2.25 6.41
N VAL A 10 -7.99 -2.58 5.68
CA VAL A 10 -7.58 -3.95 5.35
C VAL A 10 -6.57 -4.42 6.39
N HIS A 11 -6.77 -5.63 6.89
CA HIS A 11 -5.92 -6.21 7.92
C HIS A 11 -5.26 -7.49 7.43
N ASP A 12 -3.97 -7.60 7.76
CA ASP A 12 -3.16 -8.80 7.72
C ASP A 12 -2.78 -9.33 6.31
N TYR A 13 -1.85 -10.29 6.28
CA TYR A 13 -1.18 -10.75 5.06
C TYR A 13 -2.10 -11.48 4.08
N HIS A 14 -3.17 -12.12 4.56
CA HIS A 14 -4.13 -12.84 3.72
C HIS A 14 -4.77 -11.95 2.64
N LEU A 15 -4.85 -10.64 2.90
CA LEU A 15 -5.54 -9.66 2.06
C LEU A 15 -4.57 -8.65 1.43
N THR A 16 -3.28 -8.97 1.32
CA THR A 16 -2.29 -8.01 0.80
C THR A 16 -2.58 -7.50 -0.61
N LEU A 17 -3.20 -8.31 -1.48
CA LEU A 17 -3.56 -7.89 -2.83
C LEU A 17 -4.89 -7.12 -2.91
N LEU A 18 -5.68 -7.13 -1.83
CA LEU A 18 -7.03 -6.55 -1.82
C LEU A 18 -7.05 -5.04 -2.15
N PRO A 19 -6.12 -4.19 -1.65
CA PRO A 19 -6.13 -2.77 -1.98
C PRO A 19 -6.00 -2.51 -3.49
N LYS A 20 -5.16 -3.31 -4.16
CA LYS A 20 -5.01 -3.25 -5.62
C LYS A 20 -6.30 -3.67 -6.33
N MET A 21 -6.89 -4.80 -5.94
CA MET A 21 -8.14 -5.29 -6.55
C MET A 21 -9.29 -4.30 -6.38
N LEU A 22 -9.40 -3.65 -5.21
CA LEU A 22 -10.41 -2.63 -4.95
C LEU A 22 -10.18 -1.37 -5.79
N HIS A 23 -8.92 -0.99 -6.00
CA HIS A 23 -8.56 0.13 -6.87
C HIS A 23 -8.92 -0.14 -8.33
N ASP A 24 -8.56 -1.32 -8.84
CA ASP A 24 -8.83 -1.73 -10.22
C ASP A 24 -10.35 -1.84 -10.47
N ALA A 25 -11.10 -2.39 -9.51
CA ALA A 25 -12.56 -2.45 -9.56
C ALA A 25 -13.21 -1.05 -9.53
N GLU A 26 -12.66 -0.11 -8.78
CA GLU A 26 -13.14 1.27 -8.76
C GLU A 26 -12.87 1.98 -10.09
N LEU A 27 -11.70 1.78 -10.69
CA LEU A 27 -11.39 2.32 -12.03
C LEU A 27 -12.33 1.75 -13.10
N ALA A 28 -12.61 0.45 -13.07
CA ALA A 28 -13.52 -0.19 -14.01
C ALA A 28 -14.99 0.29 -13.87
N ALA A 29 -15.40 0.69 -12.66
CA ALA A 29 -16.75 1.17 -12.39
C ALA A 29 -16.95 2.68 -12.67
N GLN A 30 -15.89 3.43 -12.94
CA GLN A 30 -15.99 4.87 -13.20
C GLN A 30 -16.68 5.14 -14.54
N MET A 31 -17.79 5.89 -14.49
CA MET A 31 -18.44 6.43 -15.69
C MET A 31 -17.67 7.64 -16.23
N PRO A 32 -17.66 7.89 -17.55
CA PRO A 32 -16.91 8.98 -18.18
C PRO A 32 -17.24 10.39 -17.65
N SER A 33 -18.40 10.56 -17.00
CA SER A 33 -18.94 11.82 -16.49
C SER A 33 -18.66 12.07 -15.01
N GLN A 34 -18.02 11.14 -14.28
CA GLN A 34 -17.64 11.36 -12.89
C GLN A 34 -16.28 12.07 -12.76
N PRO A 35 -16.07 12.89 -11.71
CA PRO A 35 -14.77 13.48 -11.44
C PRO A 35 -13.72 12.38 -11.34
N GLN A 36 -12.62 12.53 -12.09
CA GLN A 36 -11.49 11.60 -12.06
C GLN A 36 -10.80 11.69 -10.70
N GLY A 37 -11.11 10.74 -9.83
CA GLY A 37 -10.58 10.73 -8.47
C GLY A 37 -10.96 9.45 -7.74
N ARG A 38 -10.03 8.95 -6.93
CA ARG A 38 -10.29 7.85 -6.01
C ARG A 38 -11.26 8.35 -4.94
N THR A 39 -12.41 7.69 -4.81
CA THR A 39 -13.49 8.11 -3.89
C THR A 39 -13.33 7.48 -2.50
N ILE A 40 -12.53 6.41 -2.39
CA ILE A 40 -12.30 5.69 -1.14
C ILE A 40 -10.87 5.84 -0.62
N GLN A 41 -10.77 5.97 0.70
CA GLN A 41 -9.50 5.89 1.41
C GLN A 41 -9.26 4.45 1.85
N MET A 42 -8.04 3.95 1.70
CA MET A 42 -7.67 2.61 2.12
C MET A 42 -6.48 2.65 3.07
N VAL A 43 -6.63 1.96 4.20
CA VAL A 43 -5.54 1.72 5.15
C VAL A 43 -5.25 0.23 5.11
N TYR A 44 -3.98 -0.15 4.93
CA TYR A 44 -3.53 -1.53 5.09
C TYR A 44 -2.71 -1.64 6.37
N PHE A 45 -2.97 -2.63 7.21
CA PHE A 45 -2.21 -2.85 8.44
C PHE A 45 -1.75 -4.30 8.55
N LEU A 46 -0.44 -4.51 8.68
CA LEU A 46 0.16 -5.83 8.84
C LEU A 46 0.40 -6.13 10.31
N HIS A 47 -0.23 -7.19 10.81
CA HIS A 47 -0.13 -7.60 12.23
C HIS A 47 1.09 -8.48 12.51
N ILE A 48 1.57 -9.20 11.51
CA ILE A 48 2.80 -10.00 11.64
C ILE A 48 4.05 -9.15 11.37
N PRO A 49 5.23 -9.59 11.85
CA PRO A 49 6.49 -8.97 11.47
C PRO A 49 6.68 -8.94 9.95
N PHE A 50 7.10 -7.79 9.42
CA PHE A 50 7.53 -7.72 8.02
C PHE A 50 8.96 -8.25 7.89
N PRO A 51 9.23 -9.23 7.02
CA PRO A 51 10.55 -9.86 6.91
C PRO A 51 11.59 -8.89 6.33
N THR A 52 12.87 -9.19 6.54
CA THR A 52 13.94 -8.39 5.93
C THR A 52 13.86 -8.49 4.40
N SER A 53 14.26 -7.43 3.69
CA SER A 53 14.31 -7.45 2.21
C SER A 53 15.15 -8.58 1.60
N GLN A 54 16.10 -9.17 2.35
CA GLN A 54 16.87 -10.33 1.90
C GLN A 54 16.03 -11.61 1.88
N VAL A 55 15.11 -11.76 2.84
CA VAL A 55 14.17 -12.90 2.88
C VAL A 55 13.00 -12.64 1.95
N PHE A 56 12.47 -11.42 1.94
CA PHE A 56 11.28 -11.07 1.16
C PHE A 56 11.48 -11.24 -0.36
N ARG A 57 12.69 -10.97 -0.88
CA ARG A 57 13.00 -11.13 -2.31
C ARG A 57 12.99 -12.57 -2.81
N GLU A 58 13.01 -13.55 -1.89
CA GLU A 58 12.93 -14.97 -2.24
C GLU A 58 11.49 -15.42 -2.50
N LEU A 59 10.50 -14.57 -2.19
CA LEU A 59 9.10 -14.83 -2.52
C LEU A 59 8.88 -14.68 -4.02
N GLU A 60 8.32 -15.71 -4.65
CA GLU A 60 8.01 -15.73 -6.09
C GLU A 60 7.15 -14.54 -6.54
N HIS A 61 6.21 -14.13 -5.69
CA HIS A 61 5.29 -13.01 -5.95
C HIS A 61 5.57 -11.78 -5.06
N GLY A 62 6.83 -11.58 -4.67
CA GLY A 62 7.22 -10.48 -3.78
C GLY A 62 6.87 -9.10 -4.35
N GLU A 63 7.03 -8.91 -5.66
CA GLU A 63 6.68 -7.67 -6.34
C GLU A 63 5.19 -7.36 -6.21
N GLU A 64 4.33 -8.33 -6.55
CA GLU A 64 2.87 -8.18 -6.51
C GLU A 64 2.36 -7.95 -5.08
N ILE A 65 2.97 -8.60 -4.09
CA ILE A 65 2.66 -8.39 -2.67
C ILE A 65 2.97 -6.94 -2.28
N LEU A 66 4.16 -6.42 -2.61
CA LEU A 66 4.51 -5.03 -2.33
C LEU A 66 3.59 -4.05 -3.05
N GLU A 67 3.32 -4.30 -4.33
CA GLU A 67 2.38 -3.49 -5.11
C GLU A 67 0.99 -3.51 -4.46
N GLY A 68 0.52 -4.66 -3.99
CA GLY A 68 -0.75 -4.79 -3.27
C GLY A 68 -0.85 -3.86 -2.06
N MET A 69 0.19 -3.84 -1.23
CA MET A 69 0.27 -2.93 -0.07
C MET A 69 0.31 -1.46 -0.52
N LEU A 70 1.11 -1.13 -1.55
CA LEU A 70 1.29 0.23 -2.06
C LEU A 70 0.05 0.82 -2.77
N HIS A 71 -0.98 0.01 -3.05
CA HIS A 71 -2.27 0.50 -3.52
C HIS A 71 -3.17 1.01 -2.38
N ALA A 72 -2.81 0.79 -1.11
CA ALA A 72 -3.42 1.49 0.02
C ALA A 72 -2.91 2.93 0.11
N ASP A 73 -3.66 3.83 0.74
CA ASP A 73 -3.25 5.21 0.98
C ASP A 73 -2.32 5.32 2.22
N VAL A 74 -2.49 4.40 3.17
CA VAL A 74 -1.64 4.27 4.37
C VAL A 74 -1.25 2.80 4.59
N VAL A 75 0.01 2.52 4.88
CA VAL A 75 0.53 1.19 5.23
C VAL A 75 1.09 1.19 6.65
N GLY A 76 0.38 0.55 7.57
CA GLY A 76 0.71 0.49 8.99
C GLY A 76 1.37 -0.83 9.43
N PHE A 77 2.22 -0.71 10.44
CA PHE A 77 2.93 -1.81 11.10
C PHE A 77 2.96 -1.60 12.61
N HIS A 78 3.17 -2.67 13.39
CA HIS A 78 3.34 -2.57 14.84
C HIS A 78 4.61 -1.86 15.30
N SER A 79 5.69 -1.91 14.51
CA SER A 79 6.97 -1.32 14.87
C SER A 79 7.61 -0.56 13.71
N PHE A 80 8.44 0.41 14.05
CA PHE A 80 9.23 1.16 13.08
C PHE A 80 10.21 0.26 12.30
N ASP A 81 10.75 -0.78 12.94
CA ASP A 81 11.66 -1.72 12.27
C ASP A 81 10.96 -2.48 11.14
N TYR A 82 9.70 -2.88 11.32
CA TYR A 82 8.92 -3.55 10.27
C TYR A 82 8.64 -2.59 9.11
N ALA A 83 8.26 -1.34 9.41
CA ALA A 83 8.11 -0.30 8.40
C ALA A 83 9.42 -0.08 7.62
N ARG A 84 10.57 -0.03 8.31
CA ARG A 84 11.89 0.09 7.69
C ARG A 84 12.21 -1.09 6.78
N HIS A 85 11.83 -2.32 7.16
CA HIS A 85 12.03 -3.48 6.28
C HIS A 85 11.14 -3.40 5.03
N PHE A 86 9.88 -2.99 5.15
CA PHE A 86 8.99 -2.74 4.03
C PHE A 86 9.53 -1.66 3.08
N LEU A 87 10.02 -0.54 3.62
CA LEU A 87 10.63 0.54 2.83
C LEU A 87 11.88 0.07 2.08
N ASN A 88 12.73 -0.74 2.73
CA ASN A 88 13.90 -1.33 2.09
C ASN A 88 13.53 -2.34 1.00
N ALA A 89 12.50 -3.15 1.22
CA ALA A 89 11.98 -4.07 0.21
C ALA A 89 11.43 -3.30 -1.00
N SER A 90 10.59 -2.30 -0.77
CA SER A 90 10.06 -1.39 -1.79
C SER A 90 11.16 -0.70 -2.60
N LYS A 91 12.23 -0.26 -1.94
CA LYS A 91 13.39 0.35 -2.60
C LYS A 91 14.18 -0.66 -3.44
N ARG A 92 14.48 -1.84 -2.90
CA ARG A 92 15.37 -2.83 -3.54
C ARG A 92 14.69 -3.59 -4.67
N ILE A 93 13.39 -3.86 -4.52
CA ILE A 93 12.63 -4.69 -5.44
C ILE A 93 11.92 -3.80 -6.48
N LEU A 94 11.22 -2.75 -6.05
CA LEU A 94 10.44 -1.88 -6.95
C LEU A 94 11.18 -0.59 -7.35
N GLY A 95 12.41 -0.36 -6.87
CA GLY A 95 13.19 0.84 -7.20
C GLY A 95 12.64 2.13 -6.59
N LEU A 96 11.76 2.05 -5.58
CA LEU A 96 11.08 3.22 -5.02
C LEU A 96 11.96 3.97 -4.01
N THR A 97 11.72 5.28 -3.91
CA THR A 97 12.33 6.13 -2.89
C THR A 97 11.29 6.56 -1.86
N TYR A 98 11.76 6.85 -0.65
CA TYR A 98 10.93 7.33 0.44
C TYR A 98 11.58 8.53 1.11
N GLU A 99 10.75 9.40 1.67
CA GLU A 99 11.17 10.64 2.32
C GLU A 99 10.58 10.73 3.73
N SER A 100 11.35 11.28 4.67
CA SER A 100 10.86 11.58 6.02
C SER A 100 10.03 12.86 5.96
N LEU A 101 8.83 12.82 6.53
CA LEU A 101 7.88 13.93 6.58
C LEU A 101 7.80 14.51 7.99
N VAL A 102 7.28 15.73 8.08
CA VAL A 102 6.98 16.37 9.37
C VAL A 102 5.98 15.52 10.15
N GLY A 103 6.22 15.34 11.45
CA GLY A 103 5.36 14.54 12.32
C GLY A 103 5.72 13.05 12.41
N GLY A 104 6.87 12.65 11.88
CA GLY A 104 7.38 11.27 12.00
C GLY A 104 6.79 10.27 11.00
N LEU A 105 6.06 10.76 10.00
CA LEU A 105 5.55 9.96 8.89
C LEU A 105 6.63 9.74 7.83
N ILE A 106 6.54 8.64 7.09
CA ILE A 106 7.43 8.37 5.95
C ILE A 106 6.57 8.27 4.69
N GLY A 107 6.87 9.10 3.70
CA GLY A 107 6.17 9.08 2.42
C GLY A 107 6.89 8.21 1.40
N VAL A 108 6.18 7.30 0.74
CA VAL A 108 6.65 6.57 -0.46
C VAL A 108 5.91 7.12 -1.68
N ARG A 109 6.64 7.48 -2.75
CA ARG A 109 5.99 7.89 -4.01
C ARG A 109 5.76 6.67 -4.89
N TYR A 110 4.50 6.35 -5.16
CA TYR A 110 4.10 5.22 -6.00
C TYR A 110 3.02 5.64 -7.00
N ARG A 111 3.28 5.43 -8.29
CA ARG A 111 2.36 5.75 -9.42
C ARG A 111 1.75 7.17 -9.35
N GLY A 112 2.58 8.16 -9.03
CA GLY A 112 2.17 9.57 -8.92
C GLY A 112 1.45 9.93 -7.62
N LYS A 113 1.16 8.96 -6.75
CA LYS A 113 0.58 9.16 -5.42
C LYS A 113 1.65 9.07 -4.34
N LYS A 114 1.36 9.69 -3.20
CA LYS A 114 2.16 9.58 -1.98
C LYS A 114 1.43 8.66 -1.02
N ILE A 115 2.09 7.59 -0.63
CA ILE A 115 1.61 6.58 0.32
C ILE A 115 2.28 6.88 1.66
N LEU A 116 1.52 6.82 2.75
CA LEU A 116 2.00 7.09 4.11
C LEU A 116 2.27 5.82 4.90
#